data_AF-A0A2S8FY28-F1
#
_entry.id   AF-A0A2S8FY28-F1
#
_cell.length_a   1.000
_cell.length_b   1.000
_cell.length_c   1.000
_cell.angle_alpha   90.00
_cell.angle_beta   90.00
_cell.angle_gamma   90.00
#
_symmetry.space_group_name_H-M   'P 1'
#
loop_
_entity.id
_entity.type
_entity.pdbx_description
1 polymer ?
#
loop_
_entity_poly.entity_id
_entity_poly.type
_entity_poly.pdbx_seq_one_letter_code
_entity_poly.pdbx_strand_id
1 'polypeptide(L)'
;MAVWVAAFWLATPTHAQADRLILRDLRLLNNITVIGFDEEGVKVTDNNLVPWHEIELGTVSPDKQADFDRLRKELGDPLFRIHQRLKVGDYAGASEPAEAIFDRYKDRDSKVAYMVCQAAMWGRLAEGEREAALEPYFCCLRIMKKSARTSEVTQLPGSRTLDYDKQTGLTSDMLPIFFDHEKAAAALTKAGTAATSIGSAAPDGVLVYMAALSIAAEDFAQAETWQSRIRSGNPTLKQWPALLNAQLRIQSGDLIGARADLEPLIYSFETWNQPVAWYLLGTSGSRSSEFLRIENGVLDLLHIPALYGSEYPELAAAALSETYSALNRIQQPTQAKEIRRQLLLFYGGTTHAQQIRAATQSKSNP
;
A
#
# COMPACT_ATOMS: atom_id res chain seq x y z
N MET A 1 -51.13 44.86 -57.10
CA MET A 1 -51.00 45.04 -55.64
C MET A 1 -50.64 43.71 -55.03
N ALA A 2 -49.37 43.50 -54.70
CA ALA A 2 -48.88 42.26 -54.06
C ALA A 2 -48.57 42.59 -52.60
N VAL A 3 -49.30 41.95 -51.69
CA VAL A 3 -49.14 42.10 -50.24
C VAL A 3 -48.04 41.13 -49.79
N TRP A 4 -46.91 41.66 -49.35
CA TRP A 4 -45.84 40.90 -48.72
C TRP A 4 -46.18 40.69 -47.24
N VAL A 5 -46.42 39.44 -46.84
CA VAL A 5 -46.56 39.04 -45.44
C VAL A 5 -45.17 38.74 -44.89
N ALA A 6 -44.61 39.66 -44.12
CA ALA A 6 -43.38 39.44 -43.37
C ALA A 6 -43.68 38.53 -42.17
N ALA A 7 -43.32 37.24 -42.28
CA ALA A 7 -43.33 36.33 -41.15
C ALA A 7 -42.17 36.68 -40.21
N PHE A 8 -42.48 37.38 -39.12
CA PHE A 8 -41.56 37.58 -38.00
C PHE A 8 -41.40 36.26 -37.26
N TRP A 9 -40.28 35.58 -37.48
CA TRP A 9 -39.82 34.52 -36.60
C TRP A 9 -39.40 35.15 -35.27
N LEU A 10 -40.26 35.05 -34.27
CA LEU A 10 -39.89 35.26 -32.87
C LEU A 10 -38.96 34.12 -32.47
N ALA A 11 -37.65 34.35 -32.59
CA ALA A 11 -36.66 33.52 -31.91
C ALA A 11 -36.88 33.70 -30.40
N THR A 12 -37.52 32.73 -29.77
CA THR A 12 -37.54 32.64 -28.31
C THR A 12 -36.10 32.59 -27.84
N PRO A 13 -35.63 33.50 -26.98
CA PRO A 13 -34.31 33.38 -26.39
C PRO A 13 -34.30 32.04 -25.65
N THR A 14 -33.51 31.09 -26.14
CA THR A 14 -33.13 29.92 -25.35
C THR A 14 -32.43 30.49 -24.13
N HIS A 15 -33.14 30.58 -23.00
CA HIS A 15 -32.53 30.81 -21.72
C HIS A 15 -31.49 29.70 -21.56
N ALA A 16 -30.21 30.04 -21.73
CA ALA A 16 -29.12 29.18 -21.33
C ALA A 16 -29.33 28.95 -19.83
N GLN A 17 -29.87 27.78 -19.49
CA GLN A 17 -30.13 27.39 -18.13
C GLN A 17 -28.75 27.38 -17.44
N ALA A 18 -28.57 28.27 -16.47
CA ALA A 18 -27.28 28.38 -15.77
C ALA A 18 -26.93 27.02 -15.14
N ASP A 19 -25.65 26.62 -15.23
CA ASP A 19 -25.23 25.36 -14.67
C ASP A 19 -25.38 25.39 -13.14
N ARG A 20 -25.61 24.20 -12.58
CA ARG A 20 -25.90 24.01 -11.16
C ARG A 20 -25.20 22.75 -10.67
N LEU A 21 -24.53 22.83 -9.52
CA LEU A 21 -24.04 21.66 -8.80
C LEU A 21 -24.68 21.61 -7.41
N ILE A 22 -25.12 20.43 -7.02
CA ILE A 22 -25.57 20.11 -5.65
C ILE A 22 -24.49 19.25 -5.04
N LEU A 23 -23.89 19.74 -3.95
CA LEU A 23 -22.88 19.00 -3.22
C LEU A 23 -23.52 18.00 -2.24
N ARG A 24 -22.77 16.99 -1.83
CA ARG A 24 -23.22 15.96 -0.88
C ARG A 24 -23.48 16.51 0.53
N ASP A 25 -22.92 17.66 0.86
CA ASP A 25 -23.25 18.42 2.08
C ASP A 25 -24.47 19.34 1.91
N LEU A 26 -25.22 19.16 0.82
CA LEU A 26 -26.42 19.92 0.44
C LEU A 26 -26.16 21.39 0.07
N ARG A 27 -24.90 21.84 0.02
CA ARG A 27 -24.59 23.17 -0.52
C ARG A 27 -24.94 23.22 -2.00
N LEU A 28 -25.60 24.30 -2.39
CA LEU A 28 -26.00 24.58 -3.75
C LEU A 28 -25.03 25.57 -4.37
N LEU A 29 -24.31 25.15 -5.40
CA LEU A 29 -23.55 26.03 -6.29
C LEU A 29 -24.46 26.40 -7.46
N ASN A 30 -25.01 27.60 -7.44
CA ASN A 30 -25.87 28.16 -8.50
C ASN A 30 -25.15 29.25 -9.28
N ASN A 31 -25.65 29.56 -10.48
CA ASN A 31 -25.10 30.60 -11.36
C ASN A 31 -23.61 30.41 -11.67
N ILE A 32 -23.16 29.16 -11.70
CA ILE A 32 -21.81 28.78 -12.13
C ILE A 32 -21.86 28.38 -13.61
N THR A 33 -20.71 28.44 -14.28
CA THR A 33 -20.53 27.82 -15.60
C THR A 33 -19.48 26.73 -15.49
N VAL A 34 -19.86 25.51 -15.86
CA VAL A 34 -18.95 24.37 -15.94
C VAL A 34 -18.13 24.49 -17.22
N ILE A 35 -16.86 24.85 -17.05
CA ILE A 35 -15.92 25.03 -18.16
C ILE A 35 -15.55 23.66 -18.75
N GLY A 36 -15.37 22.67 -17.88
CA GLY A 36 -15.08 21.29 -18.27
C GLY A 36 -15.01 20.38 -17.06
N PHE A 37 -14.86 19.08 -17.31
CA PHE A 37 -14.68 18.08 -16.27
C PHE A 37 -13.81 16.94 -16.80
N ASP A 38 -13.05 16.33 -15.90
CA ASP A 38 -12.16 15.20 -16.16
C ASP A 38 -12.19 14.25 -14.96
N GLU A 39 -11.27 13.29 -14.86
CA GLU A 39 -11.22 12.35 -13.72
C GLU A 39 -11.02 13.03 -12.37
N GLU A 40 -10.50 14.26 -12.32
CA GLU A 40 -10.23 14.95 -11.06
C GLU A 40 -11.49 15.59 -10.47
N GLY A 41 -12.41 16.01 -11.33
CA GLY A 41 -13.62 16.69 -10.93
C GLY A 41 -14.13 17.65 -12.00
N VAL A 42 -14.89 18.63 -11.53
CA VAL A 42 -15.61 19.60 -12.36
C VAL A 42 -14.99 20.98 -12.18
N LYS A 43 -14.53 21.59 -13.27
CA LYS A 43 -13.94 22.93 -13.29
C LYS A 43 -15.03 23.98 -13.52
N VAL A 44 -15.18 24.90 -12.59
CA VAL A 44 -16.17 26.00 -12.65
C VAL A 44 -15.49 27.36 -12.90
N THR A 45 -16.26 28.38 -13.26
CA THR A 45 -15.79 29.69 -13.78
C THR A 45 -14.80 30.43 -12.87
N ASP A 46 -14.85 30.21 -11.56
CA ASP A 46 -13.90 30.78 -10.60
C ASP A 46 -12.58 29.99 -10.49
N ASN A 47 -12.32 29.12 -11.46
CA ASN A 47 -11.18 28.18 -11.52
C ASN A 47 -11.08 27.23 -10.31
N ASN A 48 -12.18 27.06 -9.59
CA ASN A 48 -12.30 26.07 -8.53
C ASN A 48 -12.56 24.69 -9.16
N LEU A 49 -11.77 23.71 -8.75
CA LEU A 49 -12.01 22.30 -9.05
C LEU A 49 -12.90 21.73 -7.95
N VAL A 50 -14.09 21.27 -8.31
CA VAL A 50 -14.99 20.54 -7.39
C VAL A 50 -14.80 19.05 -7.61
N PRO A 51 -14.20 18.31 -6.65
CA PRO A 51 -13.95 16.89 -6.81
C PRO A 51 -15.25 16.08 -6.92
N TRP A 52 -15.23 14.98 -7.67
CA TRP A 52 -16.40 14.11 -7.85
C TRP A 52 -16.98 13.56 -6.53
N HIS A 53 -16.16 13.35 -5.51
CA HIS A 53 -16.64 12.87 -4.20
C HIS A 53 -17.50 13.91 -3.45
N GLU A 54 -17.42 15.19 -3.81
CA GLU A 54 -18.24 16.24 -3.21
C GLU A 54 -19.57 16.46 -3.94
N ILE A 55 -19.72 15.95 -5.18
CA ILE A 55 -20.88 16.23 -6.02
C ILE A 55 -21.93 15.15 -5.82
N GLU A 56 -23.13 15.55 -5.42
CA GLU A 56 -24.32 14.69 -5.35
C GLU A 56 -25.03 14.67 -6.70
N LEU A 57 -25.34 15.84 -7.25
CA LEU A 57 -26.04 16.02 -8.52
C LEU A 57 -25.53 17.24 -9.27
N GLY A 58 -25.73 17.29 -10.58
CA GLY A 58 -25.39 18.46 -11.38
C GLY A 58 -26.26 18.59 -12.62
N THR A 59 -26.54 19.82 -13.00
CA THR A 59 -27.14 20.20 -14.27
C THR A 59 -26.12 21.05 -15.01
N VAL A 60 -25.66 20.56 -16.15
CA VAL A 60 -24.71 21.25 -17.04
C VAL A 60 -25.34 21.46 -18.42
N SER A 61 -24.62 22.10 -19.33
CA SER A 61 -25.06 22.29 -20.70
C SER A 61 -25.56 20.96 -21.33
N PRO A 62 -26.68 20.96 -22.08
CA PRO A 62 -27.31 19.73 -22.57
C PRO A 62 -26.40 18.81 -23.38
N ASP A 63 -25.43 19.39 -24.10
CA ASP A 63 -24.42 18.69 -24.89
C ASP A 63 -23.40 17.92 -24.03
N LYS A 64 -23.20 18.32 -22.76
CA LYS A 64 -22.23 17.72 -21.82
C LYS A 64 -22.89 16.86 -20.74
N GLN A 65 -24.21 16.94 -20.56
CA GLN A 65 -24.93 16.30 -19.45
C GLN A 65 -24.74 14.79 -19.39
N ALA A 66 -24.78 14.10 -20.54
CA ALA A 66 -24.63 12.65 -20.58
C ALA A 66 -23.24 12.18 -20.08
N ASP A 67 -22.18 12.86 -20.51
CA ASP A 67 -20.81 12.56 -20.06
C ASP A 67 -20.58 12.94 -18.59
N PHE A 68 -21.18 14.05 -18.15
CA PHE A 68 -21.16 14.46 -16.75
C PHE A 68 -21.79 13.38 -15.85
N ASP A 69 -23.00 12.92 -16.19
CA ASP A 69 -23.71 11.90 -15.42
C ASP A 69 -22.98 10.56 -15.43
N ARG A 70 -22.35 10.21 -16.55
CA ARG A 70 -21.50 9.03 -16.67
C ARG A 70 -20.31 9.10 -15.70
N LEU A 71 -19.52 10.17 -15.73
CA LEU A 71 -18.37 10.33 -14.84
C LEU A 71 -18.77 10.44 -13.37
N ARG A 72 -19.87 11.14 -13.06
CA ARG A 72 -20.42 11.19 -11.69
C ARG A 72 -20.75 9.80 -11.18
N LYS A 73 -21.37 8.95 -12.01
CA LYS A 73 -21.72 7.57 -11.63
C LYS A 73 -20.49 6.67 -11.51
N GLU A 74 -19.58 6.73 -12.48
CA GLU A 74 -18.37 5.89 -12.50
C GLU A 74 -17.36 6.26 -11.41
N LEU A 75 -17.23 7.54 -11.07
CA LEU A 75 -16.17 8.06 -10.18
C LEU A 75 -16.71 8.60 -8.86
N GLY A 76 -17.85 9.29 -8.88
CA GLY A 76 -18.37 10.00 -7.71
C GLY A 76 -18.72 9.08 -6.55
N ASP A 77 -19.35 7.94 -6.81
CA ASP A 77 -19.71 6.98 -5.75
C ASP A 77 -18.49 6.26 -5.16
N PRO A 78 -17.58 5.66 -5.96
CA PRO A 78 -16.34 5.07 -5.42
C PRO A 78 -15.49 6.09 -4.65
N LEU A 79 -15.26 7.28 -5.21
CA LEU A 79 -14.43 8.31 -4.56
C LEU A 79 -15.06 8.81 -3.25
N PHE A 80 -16.39 8.94 -3.20
CA PHE A 80 -17.09 9.30 -1.97
C PHE A 80 -16.93 8.22 -0.90
N ARG A 81 -17.06 6.93 -1.25
CA ARG A 81 -16.85 5.83 -0.31
C ARG A 81 -15.41 5.80 0.19
N ILE A 82 -14.42 5.93 -0.69
CA ILE A 82 -13.00 6.04 -0.29
C ILE A 82 -12.83 7.18 0.71
N HIS A 83 -13.32 8.37 0.38
CA HIS A 83 -13.20 9.54 1.23
C HIS A 83 -13.80 9.32 2.62
N GLN A 84 -15.01 8.75 2.70
CA GLN A 84 -15.63 8.44 3.99
C GLN A 84 -14.87 7.39 4.79
N ARG A 85 -14.42 6.31 4.15
CA ARG A 85 -13.71 5.19 4.79
C ARG A 85 -12.36 5.63 5.35
N LEU A 86 -11.59 6.38 4.57
CA LEU A 86 -10.35 7.00 5.03
C LEU A 86 -10.59 7.97 6.21
N LYS A 87 -11.65 8.80 6.14
CA LYS A 87 -12.01 9.73 7.22
C LYS A 87 -12.24 9.04 8.56
N VAL A 88 -12.87 7.87 8.56
CA VAL A 88 -13.16 7.09 9.78
C VAL A 88 -12.11 6.03 10.11
N GLY A 89 -11.07 5.89 9.28
CA GLY A 89 -9.99 4.91 9.47
C GLY A 89 -10.36 3.46 9.13
N ASP A 90 -11.42 3.24 8.36
CA ASP A 90 -11.81 1.90 7.89
C ASP A 90 -11.10 1.55 6.59
N TYR A 91 -9.84 1.13 6.70
CA TYR A 91 -8.99 0.85 5.53
C TYR A 91 -9.40 -0.42 4.78
N ALA A 92 -9.84 -1.46 5.50
CA ALA A 92 -10.38 -2.66 4.86
C ALA A 92 -11.61 -2.32 4.02
N GLY A 93 -12.55 -1.54 4.56
CA GLY A 93 -13.72 -1.08 3.82
C GLY A 93 -13.42 -0.08 2.70
N ALA A 94 -12.19 0.43 2.59
CA ALA A 94 -11.75 1.26 1.48
C ALA A 94 -11.20 0.45 0.29
N SER A 95 -10.90 -0.84 0.47
CA SER A 95 -10.27 -1.70 -0.55
C SER A 95 -11.12 -1.80 -1.82
N GLU A 96 -12.34 -2.34 -1.72
CA GLU A 96 -13.25 -2.53 -2.86
C GLU A 96 -13.45 -1.26 -3.72
N PRO A 97 -13.85 -0.08 -3.16
CA PRO A 97 -14.05 1.10 -3.99
C PRO A 97 -12.73 1.67 -4.54
N ALA A 98 -11.59 1.47 -3.87
CA ALA A 98 -10.29 1.91 -4.38
C ALA A 98 -9.83 1.05 -5.56
N GLU A 99 -9.89 -0.28 -5.44
CA GLU A 99 -9.52 -1.21 -6.50
C GLU A 99 -10.35 -1.00 -7.77
N ALA A 100 -11.65 -0.72 -7.62
CA ALA A 100 -12.56 -0.49 -8.75
C ALA A 100 -12.13 0.65 -9.68
N ILE A 101 -11.37 1.63 -9.18
CA ILE A 101 -10.92 2.80 -9.95
C ILE A 101 -9.38 2.94 -9.98
N PHE A 102 -8.64 2.05 -9.32
CA PHE A 102 -7.19 2.18 -9.16
C PHE A 102 -6.45 2.28 -10.51
N ASP A 103 -6.77 1.40 -11.46
CA ASP A 103 -6.14 1.40 -12.80
C ASP A 103 -6.34 2.72 -13.57
N ARG A 104 -7.42 3.47 -13.27
CA ARG A 104 -7.69 4.77 -13.89
C ARG A 104 -6.86 5.92 -13.29
N TYR A 105 -6.41 5.77 -12.04
CA TYR A 105 -5.68 6.80 -11.30
C TYR A 105 -4.20 6.51 -11.09
N LYS A 106 -3.75 5.26 -11.23
CA LYS A 106 -2.39 4.83 -10.88
C LYS A 106 -1.26 5.53 -11.65
N ASP A 107 -1.56 6.12 -12.81
CA ASP A 107 -0.61 6.87 -13.65
C ASP A 107 -0.77 8.40 -13.56
N ARG A 108 -1.75 8.89 -12.77
CA ARG A 108 -2.05 10.32 -12.62
C ARG A 108 -1.25 10.95 -11.50
N ASP A 109 -1.20 12.29 -11.49
CA ASP A 109 -0.42 13.12 -10.57
C ASP A 109 -1.29 14.18 -9.89
N SER A 110 -2.29 13.73 -9.13
CA SER A 110 -3.28 14.61 -8.53
C SER A 110 -3.58 14.22 -7.08
N LYS A 111 -4.30 15.11 -6.37
CA LYS A 111 -4.81 14.83 -5.02
C LYS A 111 -5.77 13.64 -5.01
N VAL A 112 -6.63 13.53 -6.02
CA VAL A 112 -7.57 12.40 -6.13
C VAL A 112 -6.80 11.10 -6.40
N ALA A 113 -5.82 11.14 -7.30
CA ALA A 113 -4.96 9.99 -7.57
C ALA A 113 -4.20 9.55 -6.31
N TYR A 114 -3.69 10.50 -5.51
CA TYR A 114 -3.03 10.18 -4.25
C TYR A 114 -4.00 9.51 -3.26
N MET A 115 -5.22 10.03 -3.12
CA MET A 115 -6.25 9.43 -2.28
C MET A 115 -6.60 7.99 -2.70
N VAL A 116 -6.78 7.75 -4.00
CA VAL A 116 -7.06 6.41 -4.53
C VAL A 116 -5.89 5.47 -4.31
N CYS A 117 -4.66 5.89 -4.64
CA CYS A 117 -3.47 5.05 -4.46
C CYS A 117 -3.25 4.73 -2.97
N GLN A 118 -3.39 5.71 -2.07
CA GLN A 118 -3.20 5.47 -0.64
C GLN A 118 -4.29 4.53 -0.08
N ALA A 119 -5.54 4.71 -0.50
CA ALA A 119 -6.64 3.82 -0.12
C ALA A 119 -6.41 2.39 -0.60
N ALA A 120 -5.95 2.20 -1.84
CA ALA A 120 -5.60 0.88 -2.37
C ALA A 120 -4.44 0.25 -1.58
N MET A 121 -3.37 1.01 -1.28
CA MET A 121 -2.25 0.53 -0.46
C MET A 121 -2.73 0.07 0.92
N TRP A 122 -3.47 0.90 1.66
CA TRP A 122 -3.92 0.54 3.00
C TRP A 122 -5.01 -0.54 2.99
N GLY A 123 -5.85 -0.59 1.98
CA GLY A 123 -6.83 -1.65 1.77
C GLY A 123 -6.14 -3.01 1.57
N ARG A 124 -5.20 -3.09 0.63
CA ARG A 124 -4.38 -4.30 0.39
C ARG A 124 -3.63 -4.73 1.66
N LEU A 125 -3.04 -3.79 2.41
CA LEU A 125 -2.38 -4.11 3.68
C LEU A 125 -3.36 -4.64 4.74
N ALA A 126 -4.55 -4.07 4.85
CA ALA A 126 -5.58 -4.53 5.80
C ALA A 126 -6.13 -5.93 5.44
N GLU A 127 -6.09 -6.30 4.17
CA GLU A 127 -6.49 -7.62 3.66
C GLU A 127 -5.33 -8.64 3.67
N GLY A 128 -4.13 -8.25 4.10
CA GLY A 128 -2.96 -9.13 4.15
C GLY A 128 -2.26 -9.33 2.79
N GLU A 129 -2.57 -8.49 1.80
CA GLU A 129 -1.98 -8.46 0.45
C GLU A 129 -0.76 -7.51 0.41
N ARG A 130 0.23 -7.79 1.27
CA ARG A 130 1.41 -6.91 1.46
C ARG A 130 2.22 -6.72 0.19
N GLU A 131 2.44 -7.80 -0.56
CA GLU A 131 3.20 -7.81 -1.80
C GLU A 131 2.53 -6.92 -2.86
N ALA A 132 1.20 -7.03 -3.00
CA ALA A 132 0.43 -6.22 -3.93
C ALA A 132 0.33 -4.74 -3.52
N ALA A 133 0.51 -4.40 -2.24
CA ALA A 133 0.48 -3.02 -1.75
C ALA A 133 1.66 -2.16 -2.24
N LEU A 134 2.73 -2.78 -2.77
CA LEU A 134 3.89 -2.05 -3.30
C LEU A 134 3.57 -1.19 -4.52
N GLU A 135 2.73 -1.68 -5.45
CA GLU A 135 2.33 -0.93 -6.63
C GLU A 135 1.69 0.43 -6.26
N PRO A 136 0.60 0.47 -5.47
CA PRO A 136 0.01 1.74 -5.05
C PRO A 136 0.93 2.58 -4.17
N TYR A 137 1.80 1.96 -3.36
CA TYR A 137 2.81 2.70 -2.59
C TYR A 137 3.79 3.46 -3.50
N PHE A 138 4.29 2.82 -4.56
CA PHE A 138 5.18 3.47 -5.53
C PHE A 138 4.45 4.56 -6.33
N CYS A 139 3.17 4.37 -6.66
CA CYS A 139 2.35 5.44 -7.21
C CYS A 139 2.25 6.63 -6.23
N CYS A 140 2.05 6.39 -4.94
CA CYS A 140 2.06 7.43 -3.91
C CYS A 140 3.40 8.18 -3.88
N LEU A 141 4.54 7.46 -3.86
CA LEU A 141 5.87 8.08 -3.89
C LEU A 141 6.06 8.95 -5.14
N ARG A 142 5.63 8.48 -6.30
CA ARG A 142 5.69 9.24 -7.57
C ARG A 142 4.92 10.56 -7.46
N ILE A 143 3.67 10.51 -6.98
CA ILE A 143 2.80 11.69 -6.85
C ILE A 143 3.39 12.68 -5.84
N MET A 144 3.82 12.20 -4.66
CA MET A 144 4.40 13.03 -3.61
C MET A 144 5.70 13.71 -4.07
N LYS A 145 6.54 13.00 -4.83
CA LYS A 145 7.77 13.55 -5.39
C LYS A 145 7.49 14.70 -6.37
N LYS A 146 6.54 14.52 -7.29
CA LYS A 146 6.16 15.60 -8.24
C LYS A 146 5.48 16.77 -7.54
N SER A 147 4.76 16.48 -6.46
CA SER A 147 3.99 17.45 -5.68
C SER A 147 4.75 18.03 -4.48
N ALA A 148 6.06 17.79 -4.37
CA ALA A 148 6.88 18.18 -3.21
C ALA A 148 6.86 19.70 -2.91
N ARG A 149 6.38 20.52 -3.84
CA ARG A 149 6.21 21.98 -3.69
C ARG A 149 4.82 22.41 -3.20
N THR A 150 3.85 21.50 -3.16
CA THR A 150 2.43 21.77 -2.86
C THR A 150 1.93 20.78 -1.82
N SER A 151 1.84 21.23 -0.57
CA SER A 151 1.37 20.42 0.57
C SER A 151 -0.06 19.90 0.41
N GLU A 152 -0.88 20.57 -0.41
CA GLU A 152 -2.30 20.23 -0.64
C GLU A 152 -2.52 18.84 -1.26
N VAL A 153 -1.58 18.35 -2.08
CA VAL A 153 -1.72 17.05 -2.76
C VAL A 153 -1.65 15.89 -1.76
N THR A 154 -0.95 16.08 -0.64
CA THR A 154 -0.75 15.05 0.40
C THR A 154 -1.82 15.03 1.49
N GLN A 155 -2.80 15.95 1.43
CA GLN A 155 -3.87 15.99 2.42
C GLN A 155 -4.95 14.96 2.10
N LEU A 156 -5.00 13.90 2.92
CA LEU A 156 -6.03 12.88 2.87
C LEU A 156 -7.17 13.22 3.84
N PRO A 157 -8.38 12.69 3.59
CA PRO A 157 -9.43 12.71 4.59
C PRO A 157 -9.05 11.85 5.81
N GLY A 158 -9.31 12.39 7.01
CA GLY A 158 -8.97 11.74 8.27
C GLY A 158 -7.67 12.26 8.90
N SER A 159 -7.20 11.60 9.94
CA SER A 159 -6.00 12.00 10.69
C SER A 159 -4.75 11.19 10.39
N ARG A 160 -4.89 10.02 9.74
CA ARG A 160 -3.74 9.18 9.38
C ARG A 160 -3.04 9.76 8.16
N THR A 161 -1.72 9.85 8.25
CA THR A 161 -0.84 10.17 7.13
C THR A 161 0.05 8.97 6.84
N LEU A 162 0.51 8.85 5.59
CA LEU A 162 1.56 7.89 5.26
C LEU A 162 2.84 8.25 6.03
N ASP A 163 3.28 7.36 6.91
CA ASP A 163 4.52 7.50 7.65
C ASP A 163 5.68 6.92 6.82
N TYR A 164 6.41 7.81 6.15
CA TYR A 164 7.54 7.45 5.31
C TYR A 164 8.69 8.44 5.49
N ASP A 165 9.91 7.91 5.39
CA ASP A 165 11.11 8.73 5.38
C ASP A 165 11.33 9.28 3.96
N LYS A 166 11.31 10.61 3.83
CA LYS A 166 11.41 11.29 2.52
C LYS A 166 12.77 11.09 1.84
N GLN A 167 13.82 10.84 2.60
CA GLN A 167 15.18 10.70 2.06
C GLN A 167 15.41 9.29 1.49
N THR A 168 14.86 8.28 2.16
CA THR A 168 15.06 6.86 1.84
C THR A 168 13.91 6.27 1.06
N GLY A 169 12.70 6.81 1.18
CA GLY A 169 11.48 6.24 0.60
C GLY A 169 11.04 4.94 1.28
N LEU A 170 11.48 4.67 2.51
CA LEU A 170 11.00 3.55 3.33
C LEU A 170 9.79 3.99 4.17
N THR A 171 8.86 3.07 4.46
CA THR A 171 7.66 3.32 5.26
C THR A 171 7.49 2.28 6.38
N SER A 172 6.97 2.71 7.54
CA SER A 172 6.65 1.84 8.70
C SER A 172 5.46 0.95 8.43
N ASP A 173 4.53 1.41 7.60
CA ASP A 173 3.35 0.64 7.20
C ASP A 173 3.71 -0.70 6.57
N MET A 174 4.90 -0.79 5.96
CA MET A 174 5.37 -1.98 5.27
C MET A 174 6.90 -2.07 5.28
N LEU A 175 7.45 -2.88 6.19
CA LEU A 175 8.87 -3.25 6.14
C LEU A 175 9.19 -4.04 4.85
N PRO A 176 10.39 -3.86 4.24
CA PRO A 176 10.85 -4.61 3.06
C PRO A 176 11.12 -6.10 3.31
N ILE A 177 10.09 -6.83 3.72
CA ILE A 177 10.09 -8.27 3.92
C ILE A 177 8.72 -8.83 3.53
N PHE A 178 8.75 -9.86 2.70
CA PHE A 178 7.58 -10.49 2.08
C PHE A 178 7.62 -11.97 2.40
N PHE A 179 6.45 -12.52 2.74
CA PHE A 179 6.37 -13.85 3.35
C PHE A 179 5.81 -14.89 2.39
N ASP A 180 5.05 -14.46 1.38
CA ASP A 180 4.36 -15.34 0.45
C ASP A 180 5.00 -15.28 -0.94
N HIS A 181 5.59 -16.40 -1.35
CA HIS A 181 6.27 -16.54 -2.64
C HIS A 181 5.33 -16.32 -3.82
N GLU A 182 4.12 -16.88 -3.79
CA GLU A 182 3.18 -16.81 -4.91
C GLU A 182 2.66 -15.39 -5.08
N LYS A 183 2.33 -14.71 -3.97
CA LYS A 183 1.92 -13.30 -3.99
C LYS A 183 3.06 -12.39 -4.44
N ALA A 184 4.29 -12.66 -4.00
CA ALA A 184 5.46 -11.88 -4.39
C ALA A 184 5.70 -11.97 -5.90
N ALA A 185 5.65 -13.18 -6.46
CA ALA A 185 5.76 -13.42 -7.89
C ALA A 185 4.65 -12.72 -8.69
N ALA A 186 3.41 -12.78 -8.21
CA ALA A 186 2.26 -12.13 -8.85
C ALA A 186 2.35 -10.58 -8.84
N ALA A 187 2.92 -10.01 -7.79
CA ALA A 187 3.06 -8.55 -7.64
C ALA A 187 4.24 -7.96 -8.43
N LEU A 188 5.26 -8.78 -8.72
CA LEU A 188 6.58 -8.34 -9.19
C LEU A 188 6.51 -7.43 -10.43
N THR A 189 5.75 -7.82 -11.45
CA THR A 189 5.64 -7.05 -12.69
C THR A 189 5.00 -5.68 -12.45
N LYS A 190 3.87 -5.64 -11.74
CA LYS A 190 3.13 -4.39 -11.48
C LYS A 190 3.94 -3.44 -10.58
N ALA A 191 4.55 -3.97 -9.52
CA ALA A 191 5.43 -3.21 -8.64
C ALA A 191 6.66 -2.68 -9.41
N GLY A 192 7.27 -3.48 -10.28
CA GLY A 192 8.40 -3.05 -11.12
C GLY A 192 8.03 -1.92 -12.09
N THR A 193 6.89 -2.01 -12.76
CA THR A 193 6.37 -0.92 -13.60
C THR A 193 6.14 0.36 -12.78
N ALA A 194 5.50 0.25 -11.61
CA ALA A 194 5.28 1.41 -10.75
C ALA A 194 6.60 2.01 -10.24
N ALA A 195 7.57 1.18 -9.83
CA ALA A 195 8.90 1.62 -9.39
C ALA A 195 9.65 2.41 -10.48
N THR A 196 9.63 1.90 -11.72
CA THR A 196 10.30 2.60 -12.85
C THR A 196 9.62 3.92 -13.21
N SER A 197 8.30 4.03 -13.03
CA SER A 197 7.54 5.27 -13.29
C SER A 197 7.90 6.44 -12.37
N ILE A 198 8.56 6.20 -11.24
CA ILE A 198 9.05 7.25 -10.33
C ILE A 198 10.19 8.08 -10.99
N GLY A 199 10.92 7.50 -11.94
CA GLY A 199 11.97 8.14 -12.72
C GLY A 199 13.35 8.20 -12.03
N SER A 200 14.31 8.89 -12.66
CA SER A 200 15.75 8.88 -12.35
C SER A 200 16.17 9.36 -10.95
N ALA A 201 15.27 9.99 -10.20
CA ALA A 201 15.48 10.42 -8.82
C ALA A 201 14.57 9.66 -7.85
N ALA A 202 14.30 8.38 -8.11
CA ALA A 202 13.62 7.52 -7.15
C ALA A 202 14.53 7.33 -5.93
N PRO A 203 14.00 7.38 -4.70
CA PRO A 203 14.81 7.13 -3.52
C PRO A 203 15.22 5.65 -3.47
N ASP A 204 16.41 5.38 -2.97
CA ASP A 204 17.03 4.04 -2.97
C ASP A 204 16.21 2.98 -2.22
N GLY A 205 15.31 3.36 -1.30
CA GLY A 205 14.38 2.42 -0.64
C GLY A 205 13.44 1.72 -1.62
N VAL A 206 13.15 2.32 -2.79
CA VAL A 206 12.42 1.63 -3.87
C VAL A 206 13.21 0.41 -4.35
N LEU A 207 14.54 0.54 -4.47
CA LEU A 207 15.42 -0.57 -4.87
C LEU A 207 15.47 -1.65 -3.78
N VAL A 208 15.43 -1.26 -2.51
CA VAL A 208 15.34 -2.19 -1.36
C VAL A 208 14.06 -3.02 -1.42
N TYR A 209 12.90 -2.37 -1.60
CA TYR A 209 11.62 -3.08 -1.72
C TYR A 209 11.60 -4.02 -2.93
N MET A 210 12.08 -3.56 -4.08
CA MET A 210 12.13 -4.41 -5.28
C MET A 210 13.08 -5.60 -5.10
N ALA A 211 14.25 -5.40 -4.50
CA ALA A 211 15.17 -6.51 -4.20
C ALA A 211 14.54 -7.52 -3.23
N ALA A 212 13.93 -7.05 -2.14
CA ALA A 212 13.26 -7.92 -1.17
C ALA A 212 12.08 -8.69 -1.79
N LEU A 213 11.30 -8.04 -2.65
CA LEU A 213 10.19 -8.66 -3.39
C LEU A 213 10.70 -9.72 -4.36
N SER A 214 11.75 -9.42 -5.14
CA SER A 214 12.39 -10.38 -6.04
C SER A 214 12.95 -11.59 -5.29
N ILE A 215 13.55 -11.41 -4.10
CA ILE A 215 14.04 -12.52 -3.27
C ILE A 215 12.87 -13.40 -2.80
N ALA A 216 11.76 -12.80 -2.37
CA ALA A 216 10.57 -13.54 -1.96
C ALA A 216 9.91 -14.29 -3.12
N ALA A 217 9.98 -13.74 -4.33
CA ALA A 217 9.54 -14.38 -5.57
C ALA A 217 10.56 -15.39 -6.16
N GLU A 218 11.67 -15.66 -5.46
CA GLU A 218 12.79 -16.50 -5.92
C GLU A 218 13.44 -16.07 -7.26
N ASP A 219 13.23 -14.82 -7.70
CA ASP A 219 13.92 -14.21 -8.84
C ASP A 219 15.23 -13.56 -8.37
N PHE A 220 16.20 -14.41 -8.01
CA PHE A 220 17.47 -13.97 -7.43
C PHE A 220 18.31 -13.12 -8.38
N ALA A 221 18.23 -13.36 -9.70
CA ALA A 221 18.93 -12.57 -10.70
C ALA A 221 18.41 -11.13 -10.75
N GLN A 222 17.09 -10.95 -10.69
CA GLN A 222 16.49 -9.63 -10.61
C GLN A 222 16.78 -8.97 -9.25
N ALA A 223 16.77 -9.72 -8.16
CA ALA A 223 17.14 -9.22 -6.83
C ALA A 223 18.56 -8.62 -6.82
N GLU A 224 19.55 -9.33 -7.36
CA GLU A 224 20.94 -8.85 -7.49
C GLU A 224 21.01 -7.57 -8.34
N THR A 225 20.23 -7.51 -9.42
CA THR A 225 20.15 -6.32 -10.27
C THR A 225 19.66 -5.10 -9.50
N TRP A 226 18.62 -5.25 -8.66
CA TRP A 226 18.12 -4.16 -7.82
C TRP A 226 19.11 -3.79 -6.71
N GLN A 227 19.65 -4.77 -6.01
CA GLN A 227 20.57 -4.58 -4.90
C GLN A 227 21.87 -3.87 -5.35
N SER A 228 22.43 -4.27 -6.48
CA SER A 228 23.66 -3.68 -7.01
C SER A 228 23.53 -2.19 -7.35
N ARG A 229 22.30 -1.65 -7.44
CA ARG A 229 22.01 -0.25 -7.73
C ARG A 229 21.83 0.60 -6.47
N ILE A 230 21.80 0.01 -5.28
CA ILE A 230 21.74 0.76 -4.02
C ILE A 230 23.09 1.47 -3.83
N ARG A 231 23.08 2.81 -3.80
CA ARG A 231 24.28 3.66 -3.72
C ARG A 231 24.21 4.69 -2.58
N SER A 232 23.18 4.64 -1.77
CA SER A 232 22.89 5.65 -0.76
C SER A 232 23.98 5.82 0.30
N GLY A 233 24.25 7.09 0.63
CA GLY A 233 25.07 7.47 1.78
C GLY A 233 24.35 7.34 3.12
N ASN A 234 23.02 7.18 3.12
CA ASN A 234 22.18 7.14 4.31
C ASN A 234 22.49 5.88 5.16
N PRO A 235 22.73 6.01 6.49
CA PRO A 235 23.09 4.88 7.36
C PRO A 235 22.10 3.72 7.32
N THR A 236 20.79 4.02 7.33
CA THR A 236 19.73 3.02 7.23
C THR A 236 19.84 2.24 5.92
N LEU A 237 20.03 2.93 4.79
CA LEU A 237 20.13 2.28 3.47
C LEU A 237 21.43 1.49 3.27
N LYS A 238 22.54 1.91 3.89
CA LYS A 238 23.83 1.21 3.81
C LYS A 238 23.82 -0.20 4.40
N GLN A 239 22.89 -0.48 5.30
CA GLN A 239 22.76 -1.77 5.98
C GLN A 239 21.94 -2.79 5.17
N TRP A 240 21.11 -2.34 4.22
CA TRP A 240 20.22 -3.21 3.46
C TRP A 240 20.91 -4.24 2.58
N PRO A 241 22.08 -3.98 1.95
CA PRO A 241 22.79 -5.04 1.24
C PRO A 241 23.10 -6.27 2.12
N ALA A 242 23.43 -6.09 3.40
CA ALA A 242 23.65 -7.20 4.32
C ALA A 242 22.35 -7.94 4.65
N LEU A 243 21.26 -7.21 4.90
CA LEU A 243 19.94 -7.80 5.17
C LEU A 243 19.40 -8.59 3.96
N LEU A 244 19.48 -8.02 2.76
CA LEU A 244 19.06 -8.66 1.51
C LEU A 244 19.89 -9.92 1.22
N ASN A 245 21.22 -9.87 1.44
CA ASN A 245 22.07 -11.04 1.30
C ASN A 245 21.68 -12.16 2.28
N ALA A 246 21.42 -11.82 3.55
CA ALA A 246 20.98 -12.80 4.53
C ALA A 246 19.61 -13.39 4.16
N GLN A 247 18.67 -12.59 3.68
CA GLN A 247 17.38 -13.06 3.18
C GLN A 247 17.54 -14.02 2.00
N LEU A 248 18.40 -13.68 1.02
CA LEU A 248 18.71 -14.53 -0.12
C LEU A 248 19.30 -15.87 0.33
N ARG A 249 20.28 -15.84 1.24
CA ARG A 249 20.88 -17.06 1.82
C ARG A 249 19.85 -17.92 2.55
N ILE A 250 18.92 -17.32 3.30
CA ILE A 250 17.84 -18.06 3.96
C ILE A 250 16.95 -18.76 2.93
N GLN A 251 16.58 -18.08 1.85
CA GLN A 251 15.75 -18.68 0.79
C GLN A 251 16.49 -19.76 0.00
N SER A 252 17.80 -19.62 -0.20
CA SER A 252 18.62 -20.64 -0.87
C SER A 252 19.07 -21.79 0.06
N GLY A 253 18.72 -21.73 1.34
CA GLY A 253 19.04 -22.76 2.33
C GLY A 253 20.41 -22.63 3.02
N ASP A 254 21.19 -21.59 2.72
CA ASP A 254 22.44 -21.27 3.42
C ASP A 254 22.18 -20.55 4.76
N LEU A 255 21.57 -21.27 5.69
CA LEU A 255 21.21 -20.76 7.02
C LEU A 255 22.45 -20.39 7.85
N ILE A 256 23.57 -21.10 7.66
CA ILE A 256 24.81 -20.87 8.41
C ILE A 256 25.45 -19.56 7.96
N GLY A 257 25.56 -19.33 6.66
CA GLY A 257 26.08 -18.09 6.11
C GLY A 257 25.22 -16.88 6.51
N ALA A 258 23.88 -17.02 6.44
CA ALA A 258 22.98 -15.95 6.86
C ALA A 258 23.18 -15.53 8.32
N ARG A 259 23.32 -16.52 9.23
CA ARG A 259 23.61 -16.24 10.64
C ARG A 259 24.98 -15.60 10.83
N ALA A 260 26.01 -16.14 10.18
CA ALA A 260 27.38 -15.62 10.28
C ALA A 260 27.49 -14.15 9.83
N ASP A 261 26.69 -13.76 8.82
CA ASP A 261 26.63 -12.40 8.31
C ASP A 261 25.89 -11.44 9.28
N LEU A 262 24.83 -11.90 9.94
CA LEU A 262 23.95 -11.05 10.77
C LEU A 262 24.33 -10.96 12.25
N GLU A 263 24.74 -12.08 12.87
CA GLU A 263 24.96 -12.17 14.32
C GLU A 263 25.98 -11.14 14.85
N PRO A 264 27.13 -10.90 14.18
CA PRO A 264 28.09 -9.88 14.64
C PRO A 264 27.57 -8.45 14.53
N LEU A 265 26.56 -8.22 13.69
CA LEU A 265 26.05 -6.89 13.34
C LEU A 265 24.76 -6.52 14.06
N ILE A 266 24.11 -7.46 14.77
CA ILE A 266 22.73 -7.33 15.23
C ILE A 266 22.47 -6.05 16.04
N TYR A 267 23.41 -5.68 16.92
CA TYR A 267 23.32 -4.47 17.75
C TYR A 267 23.87 -3.20 17.09
N SER A 268 24.49 -3.31 15.91
CA SER A 268 25.02 -2.20 15.12
C SER A 268 24.06 -1.68 14.05
N PHE A 269 22.97 -2.42 13.78
CA PHE A 269 21.93 -1.96 12.87
C PHE A 269 21.23 -0.72 13.43
N GLU A 270 20.86 0.20 12.53
CA GLU A 270 19.98 1.33 12.86
C GLU A 270 18.66 0.79 13.42
N THR A 271 18.06 1.50 14.38
CA THR A 271 16.81 1.09 15.05
C THR A 271 15.73 0.66 14.05
N TRP A 272 15.63 1.37 12.92
CA TRP A 272 14.69 1.05 11.85
C TRP A 272 14.86 -0.35 11.23
N ASN A 273 16.09 -0.80 11.10
CA ASN A 273 16.44 -2.06 10.43
C ASN A 273 16.51 -3.24 11.41
N GLN A 274 16.61 -2.97 12.71
CA GLN A 274 16.76 -3.99 13.75
C GLN A 274 15.63 -5.05 13.74
N PRO A 275 14.34 -4.71 13.58
CA PRO A 275 13.27 -5.72 13.54
C PRO A 275 13.47 -6.74 12.42
N VAL A 276 13.86 -6.28 11.23
CA VAL A 276 14.14 -7.15 10.07
C VAL A 276 15.39 -7.99 10.32
N ALA A 277 16.45 -7.39 10.88
CA ALA A 277 17.67 -8.11 11.22
C ALA A 277 17.43 -9.25 12.22
N TRP A 278 16.68 -8.99 13.30
CA TRP A 278 16.28 -10.00 14.28
C TRP A 278 15.43 -11.10 13.66
N TYR A 279 14.51 -10.73 12.76
CA TYR A 279 13.67 -11.71 12.09
C TYR A 279 14.48 -12.65 11.22
N LEU A 280 15.40 -12.12 10.40
CA LEU A 280 16.24 -12.92 9.52
C LEU A 280 17.21 -13.79 10.34
N LEU A 281 17.84 -13.23 11.38
CA LEU A 281 18.71 -13.96 12.30
C LEU A 281 17.97 -15.13 12.96
N GLY A 282 16.80 -14.87 13.55
CA GLY A 282 15.98 -15.89 14.17
C GLY A 282 15.44 -16.93 13.18
N THR A 283 15.07 -16.52 11.97
CA THR A 283 14.65 -17.44 10.89
C THR A 283 15.78 -18.38 10.49
N SER A 284 17.01 -17.86 10.33
CA SER A 284 18.19 -18.68 9.99
C SER A 284 18.49 -19.74 11.06
N GLY A 285 18.39 -19.38 12.36
CA GLY A 285 18.61 -20.32 13.46
C GLY A 285 17.46 -21.33 13.58
N SER A 286 16.23 -20.84 13.60
CA SER A 286 15.03 -21.64 13.83
C SER A 286 14.80 -22.67 12.73
N ARG A 287 15.20 -22.42 11.48
CA ARG A 287 15.12 -23.37 10.36
C ARG A 287 16.30 -24.36 10.30
N SER A 288 17.28 -24.26 11.20
CA SER A 288 18.41 -25.20 11.27
C SER A 288 17.98 -26.64 11.59
N SER A 289 18.87 -27.60 11.35
CA SER A 289 18.75 -28.98 11.81
C SER A 289 19.40 -29.23 13.18
N GLU A 290 20.24 -28.30 13.66
CA GLU A 290 20.94 -28.42 14.94
C GLU A 290 20.06 -27.89 16.08
N PHE A 291 19.79 -28.72 17.09
CA PHE A 291 18.90 -28.38 18.20
C PHE A 291 19.23 -27.04 18.89
N LEU A 292 20.50 -26.83 19.27
CA LEU A 292 20.93 -25.60 19.94
C LEU A 292 20.72 -24.35 19.05
N ARG A 293 20.90 -24.48 17.73
CA ARG A 293 20.64 -23.35 16.80
C ARG A 293 19.15 -23.07 16.67
N ILE A 294 18.32 -24.11 16.70
CA ILE A 294 16.87 -23.93 16.69
C ILE A 294 16.42 -23.20 17.96
N GLU A 295 16.92 -23.59 19.13
CA GLU A 295 16.60 -22.91 20.40
C GLU A 295 17.04 -21.44 20.39
N ASN A 296 18.28 -21.15 19.97
CA ASN A 296 18.75 -19.78 19.84
C ASN A 296 17.92 -18.99 18.84
N GLY A 297 17.59 -19.57 17.68
CA GLY A 297 16.75 -18.92 16.68
C GLY A 297 15.34 -18.62 17.19
N VAL A 298 14.76 -19.50 18.02
CA VAL A 298 13.48 -19.23 18.70
C VAL A 298 13.62 -18.02 19.64
N LEU A 299 14.68 -17.94 20.43
CA LEU A 299 14.92 -16.78 21.31
C LEU A 299 15.10 -15.49 20.50
N ASP A 300 15.86 -15.54 19.42
CA ASP A 300 16.07 -14.42 18.50
C ASP A 300 14.73 -13.92 17.91
N LEU A 301 13.84 -14.84 17.47
CA LEU A 301 12.52 -14.48 16.96
C LEU A 301 11.61 -13.85 18.03
N LEU A 302 11.68 -14.32 19.28
CA LEU A 302 10.84 -13.80 20.38
C LEU A 302 11.19 -12.36 20.79
N HIS A 303 12.34 -11.82 20.37
CA HIS A 303 12.65 -10.40 20.55
C HIS A 303 11.65 -9.50 19.82
N ILE A 304 11.11 -9.94 18.67
CA ILE A 304 10.25 -9.13 17.83
C ILE A 304 8.90 -8.83 18.49
N PRO A 305 8.08 -9.81 18.91
CA PRO A 305 6.84 -9.51 19.60
C PRO A 305 7.07 -8.80 20.94
N ALA A 306 8.22 -9.00 21.59
CA ALA A 306 8.53 -8.36 22.87
C ALA A 306 8.87 -6.86 22.74
N LEU A 307 9.63 -6.48 21.73
CA LEU A 307 10.14 -5.11 21.57
C LEU A 307 9.40 -4.30 20.51
N TYR A 308 8.90 -4.96 19.47
CA TYR A 308 8.43 -4.34 18.25
C TYR A 308 6.97 -4.70 17.88
N GLY A 309 6.31 -5.52 18.70
CA GLY A 309 4.99 -6.09 18.40
C GLY A 309 3.90 -5.07 18.12
N SER A 310 3.89 -3.94 18.83
CA SER A 310 2.91 -2.86 18.61
C SER A 310 3.14 -2.08 17.33
N GLU A 311 4.39 -1.97 16.88
CA GLU A 311 4.78 -1.18 15.71
C GLU A 311 4.70 -2.01 14.42
N TYR A 312 5.16 -3.26 14.48
CA TYR A 312 5.19 -4.17 13.33
C TYR A 312 4.41 -5.47 13.60
N PRO A 313 3.07 -5.39 13.72
CA PRO A 313 2.25 -6.54 14.11
C PRO A 313 2.34 -7.72 13.11
N GLU A 314 2.49 -7.45 11.81
CA GLU A 314 2.68 -8.50 10.80
C GLU A 314 4.01 -9.24 10.96
N LEU A 315 5.10 -8.51 11.26
CA LEU A 315 6.41 -9.13 11.47
C LEU A 315 6.46 -9.92 12.78
N ALA A 316 5.84 -9.40 13.84
CA ALA A 316 5.69 -10.11 15.11
C ALA A 316 4.85 -11.39 14.94
N ALA A 317 3.77 -11.33 14.16
CA ALA A 317 2.97 -12.50 13.83
C ALA A 317 3.75 -13.54 13.03
N ALA A 318 4.54 -13.12 12.04
CA ALA A 318 5.45 -13.99 11.28
C ALA A 318 6.46 -14.68 12.21
N ALA A 319 7.09 -13.91 13.10
CA ALA A 319 8.07 -14.42 14.07
C ALA A 319 7.48 -15.47 15.02
N LEU A 320 6.26 -15.24 15.53
CA LEU A 320 5.55 -16.21 16.36
C LEU A 320 5.15 -17.46 15.57
N SER A 321 4.79 -17.33 14.29
CA SER A 321 4.47 -18.46 13.42
C SER A 321 5.69 -19.35 13.15
N GLU A 322 6.84 -18.74 12.85
CA GLU A 322 8.12 -19.44 12.70
C GLU A 322 8.55 -20.12 14.01
N THR A 323 8.39 -19.42 15.14
CA THR A 323 8.66 -19.96 16.48
C THR A 323 7.78 -21.18 16.77
N TYR A 324 6.47 -21.10 16.48
CA TYR A 324 5.53 -22.22 16.62
C TYR A 324 5.98 -23.44 15.80
N SER A 325 6.39 -23.21 14.55
CA SER A 325 6.83 -24.27 13.64
C SER A 325 8.14 -24.91 14.10
N ALA A 326 9.09 -24.09 14.58
CA ALA A 326 10.36 -24.55 15.14
C ALA A 326 10.18 -25.41 16.40
N LEU A 327 9.36 -24.96 17.36
CA LEU A 327 9.06 -25.69 18.59
C LEU A 327 8.40 -27.05 18.32
N ASN A 328 7.49 -27.12 17.34
CA ASN A 328 6.92 -28.40 16.94
C ASN A 328 7.96 -29.35 16.35
N ARG A 329 8.91 -28.84 15.55
CA ARG A 329 9.99 -29.63 14.95
C ARG A 329 10.91 -30.25 16.01
N ILE A 330 11.19 -29.54 17.10
CA ILE A 330 11.97 -30.04 18.24
C ILE A 330 11.12 -30.70 19.33
N GLN A 331 9.87 -31.05 19.02
CA GLN A 331 8.96 -31.81 19.89
C GLN A 331 8.70 -31.12 21.25
N GLN A 332 8.49 -29.80 21.24
CA GLN A 332 8.11 -28.98 22.39
C GLN A 332 6.65 -28.50 22.28
N PRO A 333 5.66 -29.42 22.33
CA PRO A 333 4.26 -29.11 21.99
C PRO A 333 3.58 -28.16 22.99
N THR A 334 3.98 -28.18 24.26
CA THR A 334 3.41 -27.32 25.30
C THR A 334 3.75 -25.85 25.02
N GLN A 335 5.01 -25.58 24.70
CA GLN A 335 5.50 -24.25 24.34
C GLN A 335 4.90 -23.81 23.01
N ALA A 336 4.85 -24.70 22.01
CA ALA A 336 4.19 -24.40 20.73
C ALA A 336 2.72 -23.98 20.93
N LYS A 337 1.97 -24.68 21.79
CA LYS A 337 0.57 -24.32 22.11
C LYS A 337 0.46 -22.91 22.71
N GLU A 338 1.40 -22.52 23.56
CA GLU A 338 1.42 -21.19 24.17
C GLU A 338 1.74 -20.09 23.16
N ILE A 339 2.74 -20.31 22.29
CA ILE A 339 3.07 -19.38 21.20
C ILE A 339 1.88 -19.20 20.26
N ARG A 340 1.19 -20.30 19.89
CA ARG A 340 -0.04 -20.22 19.10
C ARG A 340 -1.13 -19.40 19.80
N ARG A 341 -1.29 -19.54 21.12
CA ARG A 341 -2.26 -18.77 21.89
C ARG A 341 -1.93 -17.27 21.82
N GLN A 342 -0.67 -16.90 21.99
CA GLN A 342 -0.23 -15.50 21.91
C GLN A 342 -0.44 -14.91 20.51
N LEU A 343 -0.09 -15.65 19.46
CA LEU A 343 -0.32 -15.24 18.07
C LEU A 343 -1.81 -14.93 17.82
N LEU A 344 -2.70 -15.85 18.20
CA LEU A 344 -4.13 -15.69 17.94
C LEU A 344 -4.78 -14.61 18.82
N LEU A 345 -4.26 -14.40 20.04
CA LEU A 345 -4.79 -13.41 20.98
C LEU A 345 -4.42 -11.98 20.60
N PHE A 346 -3.13 -11.73 20.31
CA PHE A 346 -2.61 -10.37 20.08
C PHE A 346 -2.61 -9.97 18.61
N TYR A 347 -2.48 -10.93 17.70
CA TYR A 347 -2.30 -10.68 16.27
C TYR A 347 -3.36 -11.40 15.43
N GLY A 348 -4.54 -11.67 16.00
CA GLY A 348 -5.58 -12.50 15.38
C GLY A 348 -6.12 -12.03 14.03
N GLY A 349 -5.82 -10.79 13.62
CA GLY A 349 -6.17 -10.21 12.32
C GLY A 349 -5.10 -10.36 11.23
N THR A 350 -3.86 -10.73 11.57
CA THR A 350 -2.75 -10.82 10.61
C THR A 350 -2.80 -12.08 9.76
N THR A 351 -2.10 -12.06 8.61
CA THR A 351 -2.05 -13.19 7.66
C THR A 351 -1.61 -14.50 8.34
N HIS A 352 -0.54 -14.45 9.13
CA HIS A 352 0.01 -15.64 9.80
C HIS A 352 -0.94 -16.23 10.87
N ALA A 353 -1.67 -15.38 11.59
CA ALA A 353 -2.67 -15.85 12.54
C ALA A 353 -3.85 -16.53 11.85
N GLN A 354 -4.28 -16.01 10.70
CA GLN A 354 -5.34 -16.61 9.87
C GLN A 354 -4.91 -17.97 9.31
N GLN A 355 -3.68 -18.09 8.80
CA GLN A 355 -3.11 -19.35 8.31
C GLN A 355 -3.08 -20.43 9.41
N ILE A 356 -2.59 -20.09 10.61
CA ILE A 356 -2.55 -21.03 11.74
C ILE A 356 -3.96 -21.43 12.20
N ARG A 357 -4.94 -20.52 12.15
CA ARG A 357 -6.35 -20.83 12.44
C ARG A 357 -6.90 -21.86 11.46
N ALA A 358 -6.70 -21.63 10.16
CA ALA A 358 -7.14 -22.53 9.09
C ALA A 358 -6.48 -23.92 9.21
N ALA A 359 -5.16 -23.97 9.42
CA ALA A 359 -4.40 -25.22 9.54
C ALA A 359 -4.79 -26.06 10.78
N THR A 360 -5.35 -25.44 11.82
CA THR A 360 -5.82 -26.19 12.99
C THR A 360 -7.24 -26.71 12.80
N GLN A 361 -8.12 -25.95 12.16
CA GLN A 361 -9.50 -26.35 11.90
C GLN A 361 -9.58 -27.54 10.93
N SER A 362 -8.69 -27.60 9.94
CA SER A 362 -8.63 -28.72 8.99
C SER A 362 -8.24 -30.04 9.67
N LYS A 363 -7.45 -30.01 10.75
CA LYS A 363 -7.04 -31.21 11.51
C LYS A 363 -8.09 -31.70 12.50
N SER A 364 -9.12 -30.90 12.81
CA SER A 364 -10.19 -31.26 13.76
C SER A 364 -11.43 -31.89 13.11
N ASN A 365 -11.49 -31.99 11.78
CA ASN A 365 -12.53 -32.73 11.06
C ASN A 365 -11.92 -34.01 10.45
N PRO A 366 -11.85 -35.13 11.20
CA PRO A 366 -11.52 -36.44 10.65
C PRO A 366 -12.63 -37.01 9.76
#